data_AF-A0A353WS79-F1
#
_entry.id   AF-A0A353WS79-F1
#
_cell.length_a   1.000
_cell.length_b   1.000
_cell.length_c   1.000
_cell.angle_alpha   90.00
_cell.angle_beta   90.00
_cell.angle_gamma   90.00
#
_symmetry.space_group_name_H-M   'P 1'
#
loop_
_entity.id
_entity.type
_entity.pdbx_description
1 polymer ?
#
loop_
_entity_poly.entity_id
_entity_poly.type
_entity_poly.pdbx_seq_one_letter_code
_entity_poly.pdbx_strand_id
1 'polypeptide(L)' 'MLHEGTKVIIVDRVGDWFNIELSDGRQGWLLSSDMEII' A
#
# COMPACT_ATOMS: atom_id res chain seq x y z
N MET A 1 -11.24 -2.45 -6.89
CA MET A 1 -10.21 -1.90 -7.80
C MET A 1 -9.65 -0.67 -7.11
N LEU A 2 -8.33 -0.54 -7.00
CA LEU A 2 -7.68 0.60 -6.34
C LEU A 2 -7.53 1.71 -7.39
N HIS A 3 -8.10 2.89 -7.12
CA HIS A 3 -7.93 4.06 -7.98
C HIS A 3 -6.70 4.85 -7.51
N GLU A 4 -6.00 5.46 -8.48
CA GLU A 4 -4.93 6.42 -8.22
C GLU A 4 -5.43 7.52 -7.25
N GLY A 5 -4.58 7.91 -6.29
CA GLY A 5 -4.95 8.86 -5.22
C GLY A 5 -5.60 8.24 -3.97
N THR A 6 -5.68 6.91 -3.86
CA THR A 6 -6.13 6.24 -2.62
C THR A 6 -5.05 6.32 -1.54
N LYS A 7 -5.35 6.95 -0.40
CA LYS A 7 -4.47 6.93 0.77
C LYS A 7 -4.53 5.58 1.46
N VAL A 8 -3.35 5.07 1.82
CA VAL A 8 -3.18 3.77 2.50
C VAL A 8 -2.19 3.94 3.65
N ILE A 9 -2.23 3.02 4.62
CA ILE A 9 -1.27 2.98 5.73
C ILE A 9 -0.28 1.87 5.45
N ILE A 10 1.02 2.13 5.53
CA ILE A 10 2.04 1.08 5.45
C ILE A 10 2.15 0.42 6.82
N VAL A 11 1.90 -0.88 6.88
CA VAL A 11 1.96 -1.67 8.11
C VAL A 11 3.21 -2.54 8.21
N ASP A 12 3.81 -2.93 7.09
CA ASP A 12 5.07 -3.69 7.06
C ASP A 12 5.82 -3.53 5.72
N ARG A 13 7.09 -3.92 5.70
CA ARG A 13 7.95 -3.94 4.50
C ARG A 13 8.86 -5.17 4.49
N VAL A 14 8.83 -5.90 3.37
CA VAL A 14 9.75 -7.01 3.11
C VAL A 14 10.37 -6.84 1.72
N GLY A 15 11.66 -6.49 1.70
CA GLY A 15 12.35 -6.15 0.45
C GLY A 15 11.66 -4.98 -0.24
N ASP A 16 11.23 -5.19 -1.48
CA ASP A 16 10.53 -4.17 -2.29
C ASP A 16 9.01 -4.21 -2.15
N TRP A 17 8.48 -5.06 -1.27
CA TRP A 17 7.04 -5.16 -1.01
C TRP A 17 6.65 -4.39 0.24
N PHE A 18 5.55 -3.64 0.14
CA PHE A 18 4.89 -2.98 1.25
C PHE A 18 3.56 -3.67 1.52
N ASN A 19 3.36 -4.08 2.77
CA ASN A 19 2.04 -4.45 3.24
C ASN A 19 1.32 -3.15 3.61
N ILE A 20 0.15 -2.94 3.02
CA ILE A 20 -0.68 -1.76 3.21
C ILE A 20 -2.03 -2.15 3.81
N GLU A 21 -2.59 -1.23 4.59
CA GLU A 21 -3.96 -1.30 5.10
C GLU A 21 -4.81 -0.20 4.48
N LEU A 22 -5.98 -0.59 3.98
CA LEU A 22 -7.01 0.30 3.47
C LEU A 22 -7.89 0.82 4.62
N SER A 23 -8.63 1.89 4.37
CA SER A 23 -9.51 2.50 5.38
C SER A 23 -10.63 1.59 5.91
N ASP A 24 -10.95 0.51 5.20
CA ASP A 24 -11.92 -0.51 5.62
C ASP A 24 -11.29 -1.66 6.42
N GLY A 25 -10.00 -1.57 6.74
CA GLY A 25 -9.24 -2.56 7.50
C GLY A 25 -8.74 -3.74 6.68
N ARG A 26 -8.95 -3.75 5.36
CA ARG A 26 -8.40 -4.79 4.49
C ARG A 26 -6.91 -4.54 4.25
N GLN A 27 -6.13 -5.62 4.27
CA GLN A 27 -4.70 -5.57 4.02
C GLN A 27 -4.31 -6.22 2.68
N GLY A 28 -3.18 -5.80 2.12
CA GLY A 28 -2.65 -6.32 0.87
C GLY A 28 -1.23 -5.83 0.59
N TRP A 29 -0.58 -6.45 -0.38
CA TRP A 29 0.81 -6.13 -0.73
C TRP A 29 0.89 -5.32 -2.03
N LEU A 30 1.76 -4.31 -2.04
CA LEU A 30 2.11 -3.51 -3.22
C LEU A 30 3.62 -3.48 -3.40
N LEU A 31 4.08 -3.42 -4.65
CA LEU A 31 5.48 -3.16 -4.95
C LEU A 31 5.80 -1.69 -4.70
N SER A 32 7.03 -1.43 -4.25
CA SER A 32 7.55 -0.08 -4.05
C SER A 32 7.50 0.77 -5.32
N SER A 33 7.63 0.15 -6.50
CA SER A 33 7.52 0.80 -7.81
C SER A 33 6.12 1.33 -8.13
N ASP A 34 5.10 0.78 -7.48
CA ASP A 34 3.70 1.08 -7.75
C ASP A 34 3.14 2.12 -6.78
N MET A 35 3.98 2.62 -5.85
CA MET A 35 3.62 3.61 -4.86
C MET A 35 4.41 4.90 -5.06
N GLU A 36 3.70 6.03 -4.98
CA GLU A 36 4.32 7.33 -4.81
C GLU A 36 4.21 7.72 -3.33
N ILE A 37 5.35 7.79 -2.63
CA ILE A 37 5.42 8.24 -1.24
C ILE A 37 5.69 9.74 -1.27
N ILE A 38 4.65 10.52 -0.97
CA ILE A 38 4.66 12.00 -0.93
C ILE A 38 4.78 12.53 0.50
#